data_AF-A0A974T2L2-F1
#
_entry.id   AF-A0A974T2L2-F1
#
_cell.length_a   1.000
_cell.length_b   1.000
_cell.length_c   1.000
_cell.angle_alpha   90.00
_cell.angle_beta   90.00
_cell.angle_gamma   90.00
#
_symmetry.space_group_name_H-M   'P 1'
#
loop_
_entity.id
_entity.type
_entity.pdbx_description
1 polymer ?
#
loop_
_entity_poly.entity_id
_entity_poly.type
_entity_poly.pdbx_seq_one_letter_code
_entity_poly.pdbx_strand_id
1 'polypeptide(L)'
;MAEARVGVRVADDRHFVTIEIGPVAGLSEPVTFDLEQLTKVIRLLGQARARMVEGIQKQPLDGKTVETILKPTWHIQVAHIDGSLLAFDHPLYGPVAFAIPRDEVARIVNVLSKHLELPASQPENPS
;
A
#
# COMPACT_ATOMS: atom_id res chain seq x y z
N MET A 1 7.97 -26.20 -7.19
CA MET A 1 6.55 -25.81 -7.24
C MET A 1 6.20 -25.56 -8.70
N ALA A 2 5.02 -25.97 -9.17
CA ALA A 2 4.59 -25.67 -10.53
C ALA A 2 4.37 -24.15 -10.69
N GLU A 3 4.72 -23.59 -11.84
CA GLU A 3 4.44 -22.19 -12.16
C GLU A 3 2.92 -21.99 -12.29
N ALA A 4 2.43 -20.87 -11.76
CA ALA A 4 1.03 -20.49 -11.79
C ALA A 4 0.83 -19.25 -12.69
N ARG A 5 -0.23 -19.26 -13.49
CA ARG A 5 -0.73 -18.07 -14.21
C ARG A 5 -1.76 -17.35 -13.35
N VAL A 6 -1.72 -16.02 -13.38
CA VAL A 6 -2.69 -15.15 -12.69
C VAL A 6 -3.24 -14.13 -13.69
N GLY A 7 -4.55 -14.09 -13.85
CA GLY A 7 -5.27 -13.10 -14.66
C GLY A 7 -6.25 -12.30 -13.81
N VAL A 8 -6.35 -11.00 -14.05
CA VAL A 8 -7.29 -10.10 -13.37
C VAL A 8 -8.04 -9.27 -14.40
N ARG A 9 -9.37 -9.25 -14.32
CA ARG A 9 -10.23 -8.41 -15.17
C ARG A 9 -11.26 -7.67 -14.32
N VAL A 10 -11.24 -6.35 -14.37
CA VAL A 10 -12.26 -5.51 -13.75
C VAL A 10 -13.42 -5.36 -14.74
N ALA A 11 -14.67 -5.51 -14.28
CA ALA A 11 -15.86 -5.31 -15.10
C ALA A 11 -16.03 -3.83 -15.47
N ASP A 12 -16.71 -3.56 -16.59
CA ASP A 12 -16.89 -2.19 -17.10
C ASP A 12 -17.64 -1.29 -16.11
N ASP A 13 -18.56 -1.88 -15.33
CA ASP A 13 -19.33 -1.21 -14.28
C ASP A 13 -18.51 -0.94 -12.99
N ARG A 14 -17.29 -1.49 -12.90
CA ARG A 14 -16.37 -1.42 -11.74
C ARG A 14 -16.90 -2.02 -10.44
N HIS A 15 -18.01 -2.76 -10.47
CA HIS A 15 -18.57 -3.38 -9.27
C HIS A 15 -17.96 -4.76 -9.01
N PHE A 16 -17.46 -5.41 -10.06
CA PHE A 16 -16.93 -6.76 -9.99
C PHE A 16 -15.51 -6.87 -10.56
N VAL A 17 -14.73 -7.76 -9.98
CA VAL A 17 -13.46 -8.23 -10.55
C VAL A 17 -13.52 -9.73 -10.74
N THR A 18 -12.98 -10.24 -11.84
CA THR A 18 -12.78 -11.66 -12.07
C THR A 18 -11.29 -11.96 -11.96
N ILE A 19 -10.94 -12.92 -11.11
CA ILE A 19 -9.57 -13.40 -10.93
C ILE A 19 -9.52 -14.85 -11.38
N GLU A 20 -8.53 -15.19 -12.20
CA GLU A 20 -8.23 -16.55 -12.62
C GLU A 20 -6.84 -16.92 -12.12
N ILE A 21 -6.74 -18.01 -11.35
CA ILE A 21 -5.47 -18.57 -10.87
C ILE A 21 -5.44 -20.05 -11.22
N GLY A 22 -4.39 -20.48 -11.94
CA GLY A 22 -4.26 -21.87 -12.36
C GLY A 22 -2.84 -22.26 -12.74
N PRO A 23 -2.58 -23.56 -12.97
CA PRO A 23 -1.31 -23.99 -13.56
C PRO A 23 -1.17 -23.44 -14.98
N VAL A 24 0.08 -23.18 -15.39
CA VAL A 24 0.36 -22.69 -16.76
C VAL A 24 -0.18 -23.64 -17.83
N ALA A 25 -0.12 -24.95 -17.60
CA ALA A 25 -0.53 -25.99 -18.56
C ALA A 25 -1.89 -26.66 -18.22
N GLY A 26 -2.77 -26.00 -17.47
CA GLY A 26 -4.05 -26.60 -17.08
C GLY A 26 -5.21 -25.62 -16.95
N LEU A 27 -6.38 -26.21 -16.68
CA LEU A 27 -7.62 -25.48 -16.49
C LEU A 27 -7.55 -24.65 -15.21
N SER A 28 -8.09 -23.44 -15.27
CA SER A 28 -8.47 -22.68 -14.09
C SER A 28 -9.91 -22.24 -14.21
N GLU A 29 -10.57 -22.21 -13.06
CA GLU A 29 -11.92 -21.70 -12.95
C GLU A 29 -11.82 -20.25 -12.47
N PRO A 30 -12.32 -19.27 -13.25
CA PRO A 30 -12.34 -17.89 -12.82
C PRO A 30 -13.30 -17.72 -11.64
N VAL A 31 -12.89 -16.88 -10.67
CA VAL A 31 -13.71 -16.51 -9.52
C VAL A 31 -14.02 -15.02 -9.61
N THR A 32 -15.31 -14.67 -9.53
CA THR A 32 -15.77 -13.29 -9.51
C THR A 32 -15.97 -12.82 -8.07
N PHE A 33 -15.49 -11.62 -7.79
CA PHE A 33 -15.61 -10.95 -6.49
C PHE A 33 -16.27 -9.59 -6.66
N ASP A 34 -17.14 -9.22 -5.73
CA ASP A 34 -17.48 -7.81 -5.49
C ASP A 34 -16.34 -7.09 -4.73
N LEU A 35 -16.52 -5.80 -4.44
CA LEU A 35 -15.53 -5.00 -3.71
C LEU A 35 -15.23 -5.54 -2.31
N GLU A 36 -16.25 -5.91 -1.53
CA GLU A 36 -16.06 -6.39 -0.15
C GLU A 36 -15.27 -7.70 -0.14
N GLN A 37 -15.64 -8.61 -1.04
CA GLN A 37 -14.98 -9.90 -1.21
C GLN A 37 -13.54 -9.71 -1.69
N LEU A 38 -13.28 -8.81 -2.65
CA LEU A 38 -11.94 -8.49 -3.12
C LEU A 38 -11.08 -7.92 -1.98
N THR A 39 -11.62 -6.96 -1.21
CA THR A 39 -10.92 -6.39 -0.04
C THR A 39 -10.55 -7.48 0.97
N LYS A 40 -11.45 -8.44 1.21
CA LYS A 40 -11.17 -9.60 2.08
C LYS A 40 -10.03 -10.46 1.53
N VAL A 41 -10.00 -10.72 0.21
CA VAL A 41 -8.91 -11.46 -0.44
C VAL A 41 -7.58 -10.71 -0.30
N ILE A 42 -7.53 -9.41 -0.60
CA ILE A 42 -6.33 -8.57 -0.45
C ILE A 42 -5.79 -8.64 0.98
N ARG A 43 -6.67 -8.55 1.98
CA ARG A 43 -6.27 -8.66 3.39
C ARG A 43 -5.67 -10.03 3.72
N LEU A 44 -6.27 -11.12 3.26
CA LEU A 44 -5.76 -12.48 3.50
C LEU A 44 -4.39 -12.69 2.82
N LEU A 45 -4.23 -12.21 1.59
CA LEU A 45 -2.95 -12.26 0.88
C LEU A 45 -1.89 -11.40 1.57
N GLY A 46 -2.26 -10.22 2.05
CA GLY A 46 -1.39 -9.34 2.84
C GLY A 46 -0.90 -10.01 4.13
N GLN A 47 -1.80 -10.69 4.86
CA GLN A 47 -1.46 -11.46 6.06
C GLN A 47 -0.54 -12.64 5.75
N ALA A 48 -0.81 -13.39 4.67
CA ALA A 48 0.05 -14.48 4.23
C ALA A 48 1.45 -13.96 3.88
N ARG A 49 1.55 -12.87 3.11
CA ARG A 49 2.82 -12.22 2.78
C ARG A 49 3.56 -11.76 4.03
N ALA A 50 2.86 -11.13 5.00
CA ALA A 50 3.47 -10.65 6.24
C ALA A 50 4.17 -11.79 7.00
N ARG A 51 3.56 -12.97 7.07
CA ARG A 51 4.17 -14.18 7.67
C ARG A 51 5.35 -14.70 6.85
N MET A 52 5.25 -14.68 5.52
CA MET A 52 6.35 -15.14 4.65
C MET A 52 7.60 -14.26 4.75
N VAL A 53 7.44 -12.98 5.09
CA VAL A 53 8.57 -12.04 5.25
C VAL A 53 8.98 -11.83 6.70
N GLU A 54 8.32 -12.49 7.64
CA GLU A 54 8.67 -12.42 9.05
C GLU A 54 10.09 -12.97 9.26
N GLY A 55 10.91 -12.24 10.00
CA GLY A 55 12.32 -12.59 10.20
C GLY A 55 13.25 -12.32 9.01
N ILE A 56 12.71 -11.97 7.82
CA ILE A 56 13.54 -11.51 6.71
C ILE A 56 14.00 -10.09 6.97
N GLN A 57 15.32 -9.84 6.87
CA GLN A 57 15.87 -8.50 7.02
C GLN A 57 15.23 -7.56 5.99
N LYS A 58 14.63 -6.48 6.49
CA LYS A 58 14.03 -5.44 5.65
C LYS A 58 15.15 -4.80 4.83
N GLN A 59 15.10 -5.00 3.52
CA GLN A 59 15.98 -4.29 2.60
C GLN A 59 15.61 -2.81 2.57
N PRO A 60 16.60 -1.91 2.41
CA PRO A 60 16.34 -0.51 2.11
C PRO A 60 15.41 -0.33 0.91
N LEU A 61 14.81 0.86 0.82
CA LEU A 61 13.99 1.25 -0.33
C LEU A 61 14.83 1.71 -1.52
N ASP A 62 16.15 1.80 -1.36
CA ASP A 62 17.06 2.22 -2.43
C ASP A 62 16.90 1.34 -3.67
N GLY A 63 16.67 1.99 -4.82
CA GLY A 63 16.46 1.32 -6.11
C GLY A 63 15.09 0.65 -6.29
N LYS A 64 14.16 0.78 -5.33
CA LYS A 64 12.78 0.26 -5.46
C LYS A 64 11.84 1.34 -5.95
N THR A 65 11.02 1.00 -6.94
CA THR A 65 9.86 1.82 -7.31
C THR A 65 8.83 1.77 -6.19
N VAL A 66 8.50 2.93 -5.64
CA VAL A 66 7.44 3.09 -4.63
C VAL A 66 6.27 3.80 -5.29
N GLU A 67 5.11 3.14 -5.32
CA GLU A 67 3.88 3.79 -5.75
C GLU A 67 3.54 4.93 -4.78
N THR A 68 3.41 6.14 -5.32
CA THR A 68 3.23 7.35 -4.53
C THR A 68 1.78 7.80 -4.60
N ILE A 69 1.15 7.92 -3.44
CA ILE A 69 -0.19 8.49 -3.32
C ILE A 69 -0.08 10.00 -3.23
N LEU A 70 -0.69 10.70 -4.17
CA LEU A 70 -0.77 12.15 -4.16
C LEU A 70 -2.00 12.60 -3.36
N LYS A 71 -1.80 13.59 -2.48
CA LYS A 71 -2.85 14.17 -1.62
C LYS A 71 -3.65 13.13 -0.82
N PRO A 72 -2.99 12.24 -0.06
CA PRO A 72 -3.70 11.32 0.81
C PRO A 72 -4.46 12.08 1.90
N THR A 73 -5.64 11.59 2.27
CA THR A 73 -6.39 12.10 3.42
C THR A 73 -5.79 11.52 4.70
N TRP A 74 -4.90 12.30 5.33
CA TRP A 74 -4.20 11.90 6.53
C TRP A 74 -5.10 11.89 7.77
N HIS A 75 -4.97 10.86 8.59
CA HIS A 75 -5.43 10.79 9.97
C HIS A 75 -4.23 10.64 10.90
N ILE A 76 -3.94 11.66 11.72
CA ILE A 76 -2.76 11.72 12.58
C ILE A 76 -3.21 11.93 14.01
N GLN A 77 -2.75 11.07 14.92
CA GLN A 77 -3.05 11.17 16.35
C GLN A 77 -1.85 10.77 17.21
N VAL A 78 -1.69 11.39 18.37
CA VAL A 78 -0.82 10.85 19.42
C VAL A 78 -1.43 9.52 19.86
N ALA A 79 -0.62 8.46 19.85
CA ALA A 79 -1.10 7.13 20.17
C ALA A 79 -0.92 6.85 21.67
N HIS A 80 -1.62 5.83 22.18
CA HIS A 80 -1.42 5.33 23.56
C HIS A 80 -0.15 4.45 23.69
N ILE A 81 0.61 4.34 22.61
CA ILE A 81 2.00 3.87 22.58
C ILE A 81 2.88 5.12 22.60
N ASP A 82 4.04 5.09 23.24
CA ASP A 82 4.96 6.25 23.31
C ASP A 82 5.44 6.69 21.90
N GLY A 83 4.60 7.47 21.22
CA GLY A 83 4.68 7.69 19.77
C GLY A 83 3.37 8.21 19.16
N SER A 84 3.30 8.13 17.83
CA SER A 84 2.20 8.66 17.02
C SER A 84 1.63 7.59 16.09
N LEU A 85 0.33 7.70 15.78
CA LEU A 85 -0.30 6.95 14.70
C LEU A 85 -0.42 7.87 13.48
N LEU A 86 0.11 7.42 12.35
CA LEU A 86 -0.13 8.01 11.03
C LEU A 86 -0.95 7.02 10.20
N ALA A 87 -2.15 7.40 9.78
CA ALA A 87 -3.02 6.56 8.97
C ALA A 87 -3.55 7.33 7.76
N PHE A 88 -3.91 6.60 6.72
CA PHE A 88 -4.62 7.10 5.54
C PHE A 88 -5.32 5.95 4.82
N ASP A 89 -6.23 6.28 3.92
CA ASP A 89 -6.91 5.30 3.07
C ASP A 89 -6.14 5.12 1.75
N HIS A 90 -5.53 3.95 1.53
CA HIS A 90 -4.73 3.65 0.35
C HIS A 90 -5.63 3.07 -0.76
N PRO A 91 -5.63 3.62 -2.00
CA PRO A 91 -6.55 3.20 -3.05
C PRO A 91 -6.47 1.71 -3.41
N LEU A 92 -5.29 1.09 -3.26
CA LEU A 92 -5.08 -0.34 -3.53
C LEU A 92 -5.30 -1.27 -2.34
N TYR A 93 -5.17 -0.77 -1.10
CA TYR A 93 -5.07 -1.63 0.09
C TYR A 93 -6.12 -1.32 1.17
N GLY A 94 -6.90 -0.24 0.98
CA GLY A 94 -7.79 0.30 1.99
C GLY A 94 -7.01 1.01 3.11
N PRO A 95 -7.58 1.10 4.32
CA PRO A 95 -6.97 1.78 5.46
C PRO A 95 -5.64 1.15 5.87
N VAL A 96 -4.57 1.96 5.89
CA VAL A 96 -3.24 1.58 6.35
C VAL A 96 -2.80 2.55 7.45
N ALA A 97 -2.13 2.03 8.48
CA ALA A 97 -1.62 2.82 9.58
C ALA A 97 -0.22 2.40 10.03
N PHE A 98 0.56 3.40 10.46
CA PHE A 98 1.88 3.24 11.04
C PHE A 98 1.86 3.70 12.49
N ALA A 99 2.33 2.82 13.38
CA ALA A 99 2.77 3.20 14.71
C ALA A 99 4.21 3.71 14.60
N ILE A 100 4.41 4.99 14.89
CA ILE A 100 5.72 5.66 14.82
C ILE A 100 6.21 5.87 16.24
N PRO A 101 7.32 5.22 16.65
CA PRO A 101 7.96 5.45 17.93
C PRO A 101 8.40 6.90 18.12
N ARG A 102 8.45 7.38 19.36
CA ARG A 102 8.77 8.78 19.68
C ARG A 102 10.11 9.28 19.11
N ASP A 103 11.15 8.45 19.09
CA ASP A 103 12.45 8.81 18.52
C ASP A 103 12.38 9.00 16.99
N GLU A 104 11.61 8.16 16.30
CA GLU A 104 11.32 8.34 14.87
C GLU A 104 10.45 9.57 14.59
N VAL A 105 9.49 9.89 15.46
CA VAL A 105 8.67 11.12 15.35
C VAL A 105 9.58 12.35 15.33
N ALA A 106 10.55 12.45 16.25
CA ALA A 106 11.47 13.59 16.29
C ALA A 106 12.28 13.72 14.99
N ARG A 107 12.75 12.59 14.44
CA ARG A 107 13.46 12.56 13.16
C ARG A 107 12.57 13.02 12.00
N ILE A 108 11.33 12.54 11.93
CA ILE A 108 10.36 12.92 10.89
C ILE A 108 10.06 14.43 10.96
N VAL A 109 9.74 14.94 12.15
CA VAL A 109 9.45 16.37 12.36
C VAL A 109 10.63 17.22 11.86
N ASN A 110 11.86 16.88 12.24
CA ASN A 110 13.05 17.63 11.80
C ASN A 110 13.19 17.67 10.27
N VAL A 111 13.01 16.55 9.58
CA VAL A 111 13.10 16.51 8.10
C VAL A 111 11.98 17.32 7.45
N LEU A 112 10.75 17.18 7.93
CA LEU A 112 9.60 17.90 7.39
C LEU A 112 9.69 19.41 7.66
N SER A 113 10.19 19.83 8.84
CA SER A 113 10.44 21.24 9.14
C SER A 113 11.45 21.86 8.16
N LYS A 114 12.55 21.17 7.85
CA LYS A 114 13.51 21.64 6.83
C LYS A 114 12.90 21.76 5.44
N HIS A 115 11.93 20.93 5.09
CA HIS A 115 11.21 21.06 3.83
C HIS A 115 10.40 22.35 3.75
N LEU A 116 9.84 22.81 4.87
CA LEU A 116 9.09 24.08 4.93
C LEU A 116 9.99 25.32 4.78
N GLU A 117 11.30 25.17 5.00
CA GLU A 117 12.29 26.24 4.78
C GLU A 117 12.68 26.38 3.30
N LEU A 118 12.34 25.39 2.46
CA LEU A 118 12.65 25.44 1.03
C LEU A 118 11.75 26.47 0.32
N PRO A 119 12.29 27.19 -0.70
CA PRO A 119 11.46 28.06 -1.52
C PRO A 119 10.33 27.26 -2.18
N ALA A 120 9.12 27.83 -2.18
CA ALA A 120 8.01 27.23 -2.91
C ALA A 120 8.37 27.10 -4.39
N SER A 121 8.24 25.90 -4.96
CA SER A 121 8.42 25.68 -6.39
C SER A 121 7.41 26.56 -7.15
N GLN A 122 7.89 27.51 -7.96
CA GLN A 122 7.03 28.19 -8.91
C GLN A 122 6.54 27.16 -9.93
N PRO A 123 5.23 27.07 -10.20
CA PRO A 123 4.75 26.23 -11.30
C PRO A 123 5.42 26.71 -12.59
N GLU A 124 6.09 25.81 -13.30
CA GLU A 124 6.63 26.08 -14.63
C GLU A 124 5.46 26.52 -15.52
N ASN A 125 5.52 27.75 -16.04
CA ASN A 125 4.59 28.19 -17.07
C ASN A 125 4.78 27.28 -18.29
N PRO A 126 3.73 26.60 -18.78
CA PRO A 126 3.83 25.87 -20.03
C PRO A 126 4.17 26.86 -21.15
N SER A 127 5.30 26.64 -21.81
CA SER A 127 5.69 27.34 -23.06
C SER A 127 4.95 26.76 -24.26
#